data_AF-A0A2K2TGK8-F1
#
_entry.id   AF-A0A2K2TGK8-F1
#
_cell.length_a   1.000
_cell.length_b   1.000
_cell.length_c   1.000
_cell.angle_alpha   90.00
_cell.angle_beta   90.00
_cell.angle_gamma   90.00
#
_symmetry.space_group_name_H-M   'P 1'
#
loop_
_entity.id
_entity.type
_entity.pdbx_description
1 polymer ?
#
loop_
_entity_poly.entity_id
_entity_poly.type
_entity_poly.pdbx_seq_one_letter_code
_entity_poly.pdbx_strand_id
1 'polypeptide(L)' 'MPSYSTLDRLYFLSCYQDSDLSIKVFADYNGIHDGSLRRWIKGFLQEGVLGVR' A
#
# COMPACT_ATOMS: atom_id res chain seq x y z
N MET A 1 -10.12 -10.02 9.56
CA MET A 1 -9.15 -9.40 8.62
C MET A 1 -7.76 -9.61 9.18
N PRO A 2 -6.77 -10.00 8.37
CA PRO A 2 -5.38 -10.05 8.82
C PRO A 2 -4.97 -8.68 9.39
N SER A 3 -4.26 -8.68 10.52
CA SER A 3 -3.68 -7.45 11.07
C SER A 3 -2.31 -7.25 10.42
N TYR A 4 -2.15 -6.17 9.66
CA TYR A 4 -0.87 -5.78 9.06
C TYR A 4 -0.18 -4.77 9.96
N SER A 5 1.06 -5.06 10.37
CA SER A 5 1.90 -4.12 11.11
C SER A 5 2.27 -2.91 10.25
N THR A 6 2.78 -1.85 10.86
CA THR A 6 3.29 -0.69 10.11
C THR A 6 4.41 -1.09 9.15
N LEU A 7 5.30 -2.01 9.57
CA LEU A 7 6.39 -2.50 8.73
C LEU A 7 5.89 -3.29 7.52
N ASP A 8 4.89 -4.16 7.71
CA ASP A 8 4.29 -4.90 6.60
C ASP A 8 3.71 -3.94 5.55
N ARG A 9 3.02 -2.88 6.00
CA ARG A 9 2.43 -1.89 5.10
C ARG A 9 3.49 -1.14 4.31
N LEU A 10 4.56 -0.70 4.97
CA LEU A 10 5.67 0.02 4.30
C LEU A 10 6.38 -0.89 3.30
N TYR A 11 6.62 -2.15 3.66
CA TYR A 11 7.18 -3.15 2.76
C TYR A 11 6.33 -3.31 1.49
N PHE A 12 5.02 -3.54 1.64
CA PHE A 12 4.14 -3.71 0.48
C PHE A 12 3.97 -2.44 -0.36
N LEU A 13 3.98 -1.26 0.26
CA LEU A 13 3.95 0.01 -0.47
C LEU A 13 5.22 0.19 -1.31
N SER A 14 6.40 -0.11 -0.75
CA SER A 14 7.67 -0.08 -1.48
C SER A 14 7.66 -1.07 -2.64
N CYS A 15 7.27 -2.33 -2.39
CA CYS A 15 7.20 -3.34 -3.44
C CYS A 15 6.20 -2.98 -4.55
N TYR A 16 5.06 -2.36 -4.19
CA TYR A 16 4.08 -1.92 -5.17
C TYR A 16 4.61 -0.78 -6.03
N GLN A 17 5.33 0.17 -5.43
CA GLN A 17 5.93 1.31 -6.12
C GLN A 17 6.96 0.87 -7.19
N ASP A 18 7.68 -0.22 -6.93
CA ASP A 18 8.66 -0.78 -7.88
C ASP A 18 8.03 -1.73 -8.91
N SER A 19 6.71 -1.95 -8.86
CA SER A 19 6.00 -2.87 -9.75
C SER A 19 5.18 -2.14 -10.82
N ASP A 20 5.15 -2.70 -12.03
CA ASP A 20 4.23 -2.28 -13.09
C ASP A 20 2.84 -2.94 -12.98
N LEU A 21 2.59 -3.68 -11.90
CA LEU A 21 1.34 -4.40 -11.71
C LEU A 21 0.21 -3.44 -11.37
N SER A 22 -0.97 -3.68 -11.93
CA SER A 22 -2.18 -3.02 -11.42
C SER A 22 -2.39 -3.39 -9.94
N ILE A 23 -2.97 -2.46 -9.17
CA ILE A 23 -3.22 -2.65 -7.74
C ILE A 23 -3.94 -3.95 -7.38
N LYS A 24 -4.87 -4.39 -8.24
CA LYS A 24 -5.62 -5.64 -8.03
C LYS A 24 -4.70 -6.85 -8.18
N VAL A 25 -3.94 -6.90 -9.27
CA VAL A 25 -3.02 -8.01 -9.55
C VAL A 25 -1.94 -8.11 -8.49
N PHE A 26 -1.37 -6.97 -8.06
CA PHE A 26 -0.39 -6.95 -6.97
C PHE A 26 -0.98 -7.45 -5.65
N ALA A 27 -2.19 -6.98 -5.30
CA ALA A 27 -2.86 -7.39 -4.07
C ALA A 27 -3.18 -8.89 -4.08
N ASP A 28 -3.71 -9.41 -5.18
CA ASP A 28 -4.01 -10.84 -5.35
C ASP A 28 -2.74 -11.70 -5.23
N TYR A 29 -1.63 -11.30 -5.88
CA TYR A 29 -0.35 -12.01 -5.82
C TYR A 29 0.24 -12.09 -4.40
N ASN A 30 0.06 -11.03 -3.61
CA ASN A 30 0.60 -10.93 -2.25
C ASN A 30 -0.41 -11.36 -1.17
N GLY A 31 -1.60 -11.84 -1.54
CA GLY A 31 -2.64 -12.25 -0.59
C GLY A 31 -3.20 -11.10 0.25
N ILE A 32 -3.17 -9.87 -0.27
CA ILE A 32 -3.66 -8.66 0.39
C ILE A 32 -5.03 -8.32 -0.15
N HIS A 33 -5.93 -7.82 0.70
CA HIS A 33 -7.16 -7.19 0.20
C HIS A 33 -6.83 -5.89 -0.55
N ASP A 34 -7.28 -5.76 -1.80
CA ASP A 34 -7.04 -4.56 -2.62
C ASP A 34 -7.50 -3.26 -1.92
N GLY A 35 -8.63 -3.32 -1.21
CA GLY A 35 -9.15 -2.21 -0.41
C GLY A 35 -8.21 -1.77 0.72
N SER A 36 -7.44 -2.68 1.31
CA SER A 36 -6.40 -2.35 2.30
C SER A 36 -5.26 -1.59 1.64
N LEU A 37 -4.74 -2.10 0.52
CA LEU A 37 -3.64 -1.47 -0.21
C LEU A 37 -4.02 -0.07 -0.71
N ARG A 38 -5.23 0.10 -1.25
CA ARG A 38 -5.79 1.42 -1.63
C ARG A 38 -5.80 2.40 -0.46
N ARG A 39 -6.19 1.94 0.73
CA ARG A 39 -6.25 2.78 1.94
C ARG A 39 -4.86 3.19 2.39
N TRP A 40 -3.88 2.28 2.34
CA TRP A 40 -2.50 2.58 2.72
C TRP A 40 -1.85 3.57 1.77
N ILE A 41 -2.04 3.41 0.46
CA ILE A 41 -1.55 4.38 -0.54
C ILE A 41 -2.15 5.76 -0.27
N LYS A 42 -3.47 5.86 -0.07
CA LYS A 42 -4.13 7.13 0.25
C LYS A 42 -3.56 7.77 1.52
N GLY A 43 -3.41 7.00 2.59
CA GLY A 43 -2.84 7.49 3.85
C GLY A 43 -1.42 8.00 3.66
N PHE A 44 -0.56 7.22 2.99
CA PHE A 44 0.83 7.62 2.73
C PHE A 44 0.91 8.92 1.92
N LEU A 45 0.10 9.04 0.86
CA LEU A 45 0.07 10.26 0.04
C LEU A 45 -0.49 11.46 0.81
N GLN A 46 -1.50 11.28 1.65
CA GLN A 46 -2.05 12.37 2.46
C GLN A 46 -1.04 12.90 3.48
N GLU A 47 -0.35 12.01 4.20
CA GLU A 47 0.70 12.40 5.15
C GLU A 47 1.91 13.02 4.44
N GLY A 48 2.32 12.45 3.29
CA GLY A 48 3.40 13.00 2.48
C GLY A 48 3.07 14.40 1.91
N VAL A 49 1.82 14.65 1.52
CA VAL A 49 1.35 15.97 1.06
C VAL A 49 1.29 16.99 2.20
N LEU A 50 1.02 16.56 3.44
CA LEU A 50 1.07 17.44 4.61
C LEU A 50 2.51 17.87 4.95
N GLY A 51 3.52 17.04 4.67
CA GLY A 51 4.93 17.39 4.84
C GLY A 51 5.52 18.31 3.77
N VAL A 52 4.77 18.60 2.70
CA VAL A 52 5.17 19.49 1.57
C VAL A 52 4.47 20.85 1.66
N ARG A 53 3.75 21.15 2.74
CA ARG A 53 3.08 22.43 2.97
C ARG A 53 3.90 23.40 3.81
#